data_AF-A0A9P9AB95-F1
#
_entry.id   AF-A0A9P9AB95-F1
#
_cell.length_a   1.000
_cell.length_b   1.000
_cell.length_c   1.000
_cell.angle_alpha   90.00
_cell.angle_beta   90.00
_cell.angle_gamma   90.00
#
_symmetry.space_group_name_H-M   'P 1'
#
loop_
_entity.id
_entity.type
_entity.pdbx_description
1 polymer ?
#
loop_
_entity_poly.entity_id
_entity_poly.type
_entity_poly.pdbx_seq_one_letter_code
_entity_poly.pdbx_strand_id
1 'polypeptide(L)'
;MQAHRDIVQECETISQKIDTLLSELQQLKQAVEARPAIGTKPLPWNHAITGLGAFERVVLAEKRNVANMLRQATDHGFEEGDDGEADLAALAGRLRIKLDACNHKFHDVVWDTAKKCHDLCGMRCEYFRTTANRKAEAVIVDIVAGGGTEWIKIVTTTERRICYEMTDAGWDWEADDDDDDDEPPLPEDGDNEVEVARVARHLVAAARLTYVEYRRPTVKIILSRITSGSSAHVDRLLRYVRTFGGDEVELSVETADQCPLLQAPSPPLEVALPRLVSHDPFRDFTATLNVDCSVFMALASDFSHMIITRDNPLLRSKQHHIDAGDEMEHGPRLLTTMYPAMVGRELVCTQDAADTFLKIAYDIGTETEQARARILFKAADDEDEDNVSREEDRRRRVAELARLSVYDVPDDLRLPIRTVGTVTWDDAQRLVNEGELPRVALVVGRMGSGLNAMNVSSFLYGWRASLTTVTSNWEAAKRLKTVIEANRTTADERGPHIWRIPFARKLLAKPRVAGNEQAPIKTRRERKQEKLSSLQRWVGDEGETGNGVTDTAPTLTALTIDDDVQEAKT
;
A
#
# COMPACT_ATOMS: atom_id res chain seq x y z
N MET A 1 43.04 -21.92 -27.43
CA MET A 1 43.50 -21.22 -26.19
C MET A 1 42.88 -19.83 -25.94
N GLN A 2 42.87 -18.88 -26.89
CA GLN A 2 42.35 -17.52 -26.64
C GLN A 2 40.87 -17.51 -26.21
N ALA A 3 39.99 -18.20 -26.93
CA ALA A 3 38.56 -18.29 -26.62
C ALA A 3 38.27 -18.85 -25.22
N HIS A 4 39.13 -19.74 -24.71
CA HIS A 4 39.01 -20.29 -23.36
C HIS A 4 39.34 -19.23 -22.30
N ARG A 5 40.39 -18.42 -22.52
CA ARG A 5 40.73 -17.30 -21.62
C ARG A 5 39.63 -16.24 -21.59
N ASP A 6 39.05 -15.93 -22.75
CA ASP A 6 37.95 -14.96 -22.85
C ASP A 6 36.73 -15.40 -22.02
N ILE A 7 36.39 -16.70 -22.05
CA ILE A 7 35.28 -17.27 -21.26
C ILE A 7 35.56 -17.19 -19.75
N VAL A 8 36.79 -17.48 -19.32
CA VAL A 8 37.19 -17.37 -17.91
C VAL A 8 37.03 -15.92 -17.43
N GLN A 9 37.56 -14.96 -18.19
CA GLN A 9 37.47 -13.54 -17.87
C GLN A 9 36.01 -13.03 -17.84
N GLU A 10 35.17 -13.52 -18.75
CA GLU A 10 33.74 -13.19 -18.77
C GLU A 10 33.01 -13.75 -17.55
N CYS A 11 33.26 -15.02 -17.18
CA CYS A 11 32.74 -15.62 -15.94
C CYS A 11 33.16 -14.83 -14.70
N GLU A 12 34.41 -14.42 -14.60
CA GLU A 12 34.92 -13.61 -13.47
C GLU A 12 34.21 -12.25 -13.40
N THR A 13 34.06 -11.58 -14.54
CA THR A 13 33.36 -10.29 -14.63
C THR A 13 31.90 -10.41 -14.20
N ILE A 14 31.20 -11.45 -14.67
CA ILE A 14 29.81 -11.72 -14.31
C ILE A 14 29.71 -12.04 -12.81
N SER A 15 30.63 -12.84 -12.28
CA SER A 15 30.65 -13.16 -10.85
C SER A 15 30.81 -11.91 -9.99
N GLN A 16 31.72 -11.00 -10.37
CA GLN A 16 31.92 -9.73 -9.66
C GLN A 16 30.65 -8.86 -9.67
N LYS A 17 29.97 -8.75 -10.82
CA LYS A 17 28.70 -8.01 -10.91
C LYS A 17 27.61 -8.60 -10.01
N ILE A 18 27.48 -9.92 -10.00
CA ILE A 18 26.52 -10.62 -9.14
C ILE A 18 26.85 -10.38 -7.66
N ASP A 19 28.15 -10.36 -7.30
CA ASP A 19 28.58 -10.06 -5.93
C ASP A 19 28.25 -8.62 -5.51
N THR A 20 28.46 -7.64 -6.40
CA THR A 20 28.02 -6.26 -6.18
C THR A 20 26.52 -6.20 -5.97
N LEU A 21 25.73 -6.80 -6.86
CA LEU A 21 24.27 -6.84 -6.74
C LEU A 21 23.81 -7.42 -5.40
N LEU A 22 24.36 -8.58 -4.99
CA LEU A 22 24.01 -9.20 -3.71
C LEU A 22 24.40 -8.33 -2.50
N SER A 23 25.53 -7.64 -2.57
CA SER A 23 25.94 -6.68 -1.55
C SER A 23 24.96 -5.51 -1.45
N GLU A 24 24.53 -4.96 -2.58
CA GLU A 24 23.55 -3.87 -2.63
C GLU A 24 22.18 -4.31 -2.09
N LEU A 25 21.72 -5.52 -2.42
CA LEU A 25 20.48 -6.09 -1.87
C LEU A 25 20.56 -6.28 -0.35
N GLN A 26 21.73 -6.67 0.18
CA GLN A 26 21.92 -6.80 1.63
C GLN A 26 21.86 -5.46 2.34
N GLN A 27 22.43 -4.41 1.75
CA GLN A 27 22.33 -3.04 2.28
C GLN A 27 20.89 -2.51 2.23
N LEU A 28 20.13 -2.82 1.17
CA LEU A 28 18.70 -2.51 1.10
C LEU A 28 17.94 -3.16 2.26
N LYS A 29 18.16 -4.45 2.55
CA LYS A 29 17.51 -5.13 3.68
C LYS A 29 17.81 -4.46 5.01
N GLN A 30 19.08 -4.11 5.25
CA GLN A 30 19.49 -3.40 6.46
C GLN A 30 18.82 -2.03 6.57
N ALA A 31 18.75 -1.26 5.48
CA ALA A 31 18.06 0.03 5.46
C ALA A 31 16.55 -0.11 5.76
N VAL A 32 15.93 -1.17 5.26
CA VAL A 32 14.52 -1.49 5.52
C VAL A 32 14.29 -1.85 6.99
N GLU A 33 15.15 -2.68 7.58
CA GLU A 33 15.06 -3.08 8.99
C GLU A 33 15.39 -1.95 9.96
N ALA A 34 16.23 -1.00 9.55
CA ALA A 34 16.58 0.19 10.31
C ALA A 34 15.48 1.26 10.35
N ARG A 35 14.34 1.04 9.67
CA ARG A 35 13.23 1.99 9.69
C ARG A 35 12.67 2.17 11.10
N PRO A 36 12.31 3.40 11.50
CA PRO A 36 11.68 3.63 12.78
C PRO A 36 10.38 2.85 12.89
N ALA A 37 10.23 2.13 14.00
CA ALA A 37 9.05 1.36 14.34
C ALA A 37 7.88 2.31 14.63
N ILE A 38 6.92 2.44 13.71
CA ILE A 38 5.73 3.27 13.93
C ILE A 38 4.65 2.37 14.47
N GLY A 39 4.57 2.29 15.80
CA GLY A 39 3.46 1.66 16.48
C GLY A 39 3.30 0.14 16.28
N THR A 40 4.19 -0.53 15.55
CA THR A 40 4.44 -1.99 15.58
C THR A 40 5.94 -2.21 15.39
N LYS A 41 6.44 -3.44 15.61
CA LYS A 41 7.82 -3.79 15.21
C LYS A 41 8.03 -3.43 13.74
N PRO A 42 9.23 -2.95 13.35
CA PRO A 42 9.56 -2.71 11.95
C PRO A 42 9.19 -3.95 11.14
N LEU A 43 8.50 -3.76 10.02
CA LEU A 43 8.16 -4.87 9.16
C LEU A 43 9.47 -5.55 8.72
N PRO A 44 9.59 -6.88 8.88
CA PRO A 44 10.69 -7.63 8.29
C PRO A 44 10.84 -7.28 6.81
N TRP A 45 12.07 -7.23 6.30
CA TRP A 45 12.35 -6.77 4.94
C TRP A 45 11.56 -7.52 3.87
N ASN A 46 11.25 -8.81 4.09
CA ASN A 46 10.48 -9.66 3.18
C ASN A 46 8.98 -9.33 3.14
N HIS A 47 8.46 -8.68 4.18
CA HIS A 47 7.09 -8.16 4.21
C HIS A 47 7.02 -6.71 3.71
N ALA A 48 8.06 -5.92 3.99
CA ALA A 48 8.13 -4.53 3.55
C ALA A 48 8.42 -4.42 2.05
N ILE A 49 9.24 -5.32 1.49
CA ILE A 49 9.50 -5.46 0.06
C ILE A 49 9.18 -6.90 -0.33
N THR A 50 7.95 -7.10 -0.78
CA THR A 50 7.44 -8.41 -1.18
C THR A 50 8.28 -8.99 -2.33
N GLY A 51 8.53 -10.31 -2.32
CA GLY A 51 9.29 -10.99 -3.38
C GLY A 51 10.80 -10.69 -3.44
N LEU A 52 11.35 -9.74 -2.66
CA LEU A 52 12.80 -9.45 -2.60
C LEU A 52 13.64 -10.71 -2.33
N GLY A 53 13.19 -11.58 -1.43
CA GLY A 53 13.89 -12.83 -1.12
C GLY A 53 13.79 -13.86 -2.25
N ALA A 54 12.72 -13.83 -3.04
CA ALA A 54 12.61 -14.67 -4.24
C ALA A 54 13.58 -14.19 -5.33
N PHE A 55 13.65 -12.86 -5.55
CA PHE A 55 14.62 -12.26 -6.47
C PHE A 55 16.06 -12.61 -6.08
N GLU A 56 16.45 -12.39 -4.83
CA GLU A 56 17.78 -12.74 -4.33
C GLU A 56 18.11 -14.23 -4.52
N ARG A 57 17.16 -15.14 -4.26
CA ARG A 57 17.38 -16.59 -4.48
C ARG A 57 17.70 -16.92 -5.93
N VAL A 58 17.06 -16.25 -6.89
CA VAL A 58 17.35 -16.43 -8.32
C VAL A 58 18.74 -15.88 -8.64
N VAL A 59 19.12 -14.71 -8.12
CA VAL A 59 20.47 -14.16 -8.28
C VAL A 59 21.54 -15.08 -7.69
N LEU A 60 21.30 -15.66 -6.51
CA LEU A 60 22.18 -16.66 -5.88
C LEU A 60 22.27 -17.97 -6.68
N ALA A 61 21.20 -18.37 -7.37
CA ALA A 61 21.24 -19.52 -8.27
C ALA A 61 22.14 -19.23 -9.48
N GLU A 62 22.04 -18.04 -10.08
CA GLU A 62 22.93 -17.61 -11.15
C GLU A 62 24.39 -17.54 -10.69
N LYS A 63 24.66 -17.00 -9.49
CA LYS A 63 26.02 -17.00 -8.92
C LYS A 63 26.62 -18.41 -8.87
N ARG A 64 25.84 -19.39 -8.40
CA ARG A 64 26.27 -20.80 -8.33
C ARG A 64 26.51 -21.38 -9.73
N ASN A 65 25.68 -21.04 -10.71
CA ASN A 65 25.88 -21.47 -12.09
C ASN A 65 27.18 -20.92 -12.69
N VAL A 66 27.44 -19.62 -12.51
CA VAL A 66 28.66 -18.96 -13.00
C VAL A 66 29.90 -19.49 -12.29
N ALA A 67 29.85 -19.69 -10.97
CA ALA A 67 30.96 -20.29 -10.22
C ALA A 67 31.27 -21.72 -10.69
N ASN A 68 30.24 -22.52 -11.00
CA ASN A 68 30.42 -23.86 -11.57
C ASN A 68 31.06 -23.82 -12.97
N MET A 69 30.69 -22.85 -13.80
CA MET A 69 31.31 -22.64 -15.12
C MET A 69 32.78 -22.23 -14.99
N LEU A 70 33.09 -21.31 -14.08
CA LEU A 70 34.46 -20.88 -13.79
C LEU A 70 35.32 -22.05 -13.30
N ARG A 71 34.79 -22.89 -12.40
CA ARG A 71 35.48 -24.09 -11.93
C ARG A 71 35.76 -25.07 -13.08
N GLN A 72 34.77 -25.35 -13.93
CA GLN A 72 34.93 -26.22 -15.10
C GLN A 72 35.98 -25.69 -16.08
N ALA A 73 36.04 -24.37 -16.28
CA ALA A 73 37.05 -23.75 -17.14
C ALA A 73 38.46 -23.81 -16.53
N THR A 74 38.56 -23.71 -15.20
CA THR A 74 39.87 -23.68 -14.51
C THR A 74 40.45 -25.08 -14.33
N ASP A 75 39.61 -26.08 -14.02
CA ASP A 75 40.03 -27.46 -13.75
C ASP A 75 40.48 -28.22 -15.02
N HIS A 76 40.06 -27.79 -16.22
CA HIS A 76 40.39 -28.42 -17.51
C HIS A 76 41.49 -27.69 -18.30
N GLY A 77 42.15 -26.70 -17.71
CA GLY A 77 43.41 -26.18 -18.26
C GLY A 77 44.54 -27.14 -17.89
N PHE A 78 45.34 -27.57 -18.87
CA PHE A 78 46.60 -28.33 -18.75
C PHE A 78 46.55 -29.86 -18.96
N GLU A 79 46.06 -30.34 -20.11
CA GLU A 79 46.59 -31.58 -20.71
C GLU A 79 47.30 -31.23 -22.04
N GLU A 80 48.63 -31.37 -22.08
CA GLU A 80 49.44 -31.10 -23.28
C GLU A 80 49.35 -32.29 -24.25
N GLY A 81 48.56 -32.14 -25.32
CA GLY A 81 48.41 -33.11 -26.42
C GLY A 81 47.41 -32.62 -27.48
N ASP A 82 47.46 -33.18 -28.70
CA ASP A 82 46.57 -32.85 -29.83
C ASP A 82 45.08 -33.12 -29.48
N ASP A 83 44.82 -34.16 -28.68
CA ASP A 83 43.49 -34.48 -28.14
C ASP A 83 42.99 -33.42 -27.12
N GLY A 84 43.92 -32.81 -26.36
CA GLY A 84 43.60 -31.80 -25.35
C GLY A 84 43.14 -30.46 -25.93
N GLU A 85 43.61 -30.10 -27.14
CA GLU A 85 43.16 -28.86 -27.80
C GLU A 85 41.73 -28.98 -28.35
N ALA A 86 41.36 -30.15 -28.89
CA ALA A 86 40.00 -30.44 -29.33
C ALA A 86 39.00 -30.47 -28.16
N ASP A 87 39.40 -31.08 -27.03
CA ASP A 87 38.58 -31.14 -25.82
C ASP A 87 38.39 -29.76 -25.18
N LEU A 88 39.43 -28.92 -25.16
CA LEU A 88 39.36 -27.54 -24.68
C LEU A 88 38.42 -26.69 -25.55
N ALA A 89 38.46 -26.87 -26.87
CA ALA A 89 37.56 -26.17 -27.80
C ALA A 89 36.09 -26.60 -27.62
N ALA A 90 35.84 -27.91 -27.46
CA ALA A 90 34.51 -28.43 -27.17
C ALA A 90 33.96 -27.95 -25.83
N LEU A 91 34.80 -27.90 -24.79
CA LEU A 91 34.46 -27.33 -23.49
C LEU A 91 34.13 -25.85 -23.58
N ALA A 92 34.97 -25.06 -24.26
CA ALA A 92 34.73 -23.64 -24.49
C ALA A 92 33.38 -23.40 -25.21
N GLY A 93 33.06 -24.20 -26.23
CA GLY A 93 31.77 -24.15 -26.90
C GLY A 93 30.59 -24.42 -25.95
N ARG A 94 30.67 -25.45 -25.10
CA ARG A 94 29.64 -25.76 -24.10
C ARG A 94 29.48 -24.63 -23.07
N LEU A 95 30.58 -24.05 -22.60
CA LEU A 95 30.55 -22.95 -21.62
C LEU A 95 29.98 -21.67 -22.22
N ARG A 96 30.30 -21.36 -23.49
CA ARG A 96 29.71 -20.22 -24.21
C ARG A 96 28.18 -20.33 -24.26
N ILE A 97 27.65 -21.49 -24.63
CA ILE A 97 26.19 -21.73 -24.66
C ILE A 97 25.55 -21.50 -23.29
N LYS A 98 26.19 -21.97 -22.20
CA LYS A 98 25.70 -21.75 -20.84
C LYS A 98 25.78 -20.28 -20.41
N LEU A 99 26.83 -19.57 -20.80
CA LEU A 99 26.98 -18.13 -20.55
C LEU A 99 25.92 -17.32 -21.28
N ASP A 100 25.63 -17.66 -22.54
CA ASP A 100 24.58 -17.01 -23.33
C ASP A 100 23.18 -17.25 -22.73
N ALA A 101 22.99 -18.39 -22.06
CA ALA A 101 21.76 -18.72 -21.32
C ALA A 101 21.69 -18.10 -19.90
N CYS A 102 22.75 -17.43 -19.43
CA CYS A 102 22.78 -16.85 -18.09
C CYS A 102 21.97 -15.55 -18.02
N ASN A 103 21.06 -15.47 -17.06
CA ASN A 103 20.14 -14.34 -16.90
C ASN A 103 20.72 -13.14 -16.14
N HIS A 104 22.04 -13.07 -15.91
CA HIS A 104 22.65 -11.99 -15.13
C HIS A 104 22.30 -10.59 -15.67
N LYS A 105 22.31 -10.41 -17.01
CA LYS A 105 21.95 -9.13 -17.65
C LYS A 105 20.52 -8.71 -17.33
N PHE A 106 19.59 -9.65 -17.21
CA PHE A 106 18.22 -9.35 -16.82
C PHE A 106 18.16 -8.87 -15.37
N HIS A 107 18.85 -9.55 -14.44
CA HIS A 107 18.88 -9.15 -13.04
C HIS A 107 19.53 -7.77 -12.83
N ASP A 108 20.59 -7.47 -13.58
CA ASP A 108 21.24 -6.15 -13.57
C ASP A 108 20.25 -5.07 -14.02
N VAL A 109 19.55 -5.28 -15.14
CA VAL A 109 18.56 -4.31 -15.66
C VAL A 109 17.39 -4.13 -14.68
N VAL A 110 16.89 -5.20 -14.07
CA VAL A 110 15.84 -5.12 -13.02
C VAL A 110 16.32 -4.27 -11.86
N TRP A 111 17.52 -4.53 -11.35
CA TRP A 111 18.03 -3.80 -10.20
C TRP A 111 18.37 -2.35 -10.51
N ASP A 112 19.00 -2.07 -11.66
CA ASP A 112 19.29 -0.71 -12.10
C ASP A 112 18.02 0.11 -12.33
N THR A 113 16.97 -0.53 -12.85
CA THR A 113 15.65 0.11 -12.97
C THR A 113 15.05 0.37 -11.60
N ALA A 114 15.12 -0.60 -10.68
CA ALA A 114 14.62 -0.45 -9.32
C ALA A 114 15.30 0.71 -8.59
N LYS A 115 16.63 0.86 -8.70
CA LYS A 115 17.40 1.99 -8.10
C LYS A 115 16.97 3.38 -8.57
N LYS A 116 16.30 3.48 -9.72
CA LYS A 116 15.78 4.74 -10.28
C LYS A 116 14.34 5.02 -9.86
N CYS A 117 13.69 4.08 -9.19
CA CYS A 117 12.34 4.22 -8.66
C CYS A 117 12.34 4.86 -7.27
N HIS A 118 11.15 5.02 -6.70
CA HIS A 118 10.91 5.49 -5.34
C HIS A 118 9.93 4.54 -4.63
N ASP A 119 9.96 4.48 -3.30
CA ASP A 119 9.07 3.69 -2.46
C ASP A 119 8.89 2.24 -2.95
N LEU A 120 9.99 1.49 -2.94
CA LEU A 120 10.02 0.12 -3.40
C LEU A 120 9.20 -0.77 -2.45
N CYS A 121 8.14 -1.39 -2.97
CA CYS A 121 7.25 -2.29 -2.22
C CYS A 121 7.35 -3.75 -2.66
N GLY A 122 7.96 -4.00 -3.82
CA GLY A 122 8.04 -5.36 -4.34
C GLY A 122 9.09 -5.57 -5.43
N MET A 123 9.62 -6.79 -5.48
CA MET A 123 10.46 -7.30 -6.54
C MET A 123 10.02 -8.70 -6.93
N ARG A 124 9.75 -8.94 -8.22
CA ARG A 124 9.22 -10.21 -8.73
C ARG A 124 7.98 -10.70 -7.97
N CYS A 125 7.01 -9.81 -7.80
CA CYS A 125 5.77 -10.09 -7.09
C CYS A 125 4.78 -10.82 -7.99
N GLU A 126 4.09 -11.81 -7.40
CA GLU A 126 3.00 -12.53 -8.05
C GLU A 126 1.67 -11.85 -7.74
N TYR A 127 0.96 -11.46 -8.79
CA TYR A 127 -0.42 -10.97 -8.75
C TYR A 127 -1.32 -11.95 -9.49
N PHE A 128 -2.62 -11.91 -9.21
CA PHE A 128 -3.55 -12.87 -9.80
C PHE A 128 -4.54 -12.18 -10.74
N ARG A 129 -4.79 -12.84 -11.88
CA ARG A 129 -5.91 -12.52 -12.77
C ARG A 129 -6.94 -13.64 -12.73
N THR A 130 -8.20 -13.31 -13.03
CA THR A 130 -9.24 -14.32 -13.24
C THR A 130 -9.30 -14.66 -14.73
N THR A 131 -9.08 -15.92 -15.07
CA THR A 131 -9.22 -16.42 -16.45
C THR A 131 -10.70 -16.58 -16.84
N ALA A 132 -10.98 -16.75 -18.14
CA ALA A 132 -12.33 -17.05 -18.65
C ALA A 132 -12.97 -18.27 -17.95
N ASN A 133 -12.16 -19.25 -17.55
CA ASN A 133 -12.57 -20.44 -16.80
C ASN A 133 -12.70 -20.22 -15.27
N ARG A 134 -12.67 -18.97 -14.80
CA ARG A 134 -12.72 -18.57 -13.39
C ARG A 134 -11.59 -19.15 -12.51
N LYS A 135 -10.49 -19.59 -13.11
CA LYS A 135 -9.27 -19.99 -12.39
C LYS A 135 -8.37 -18.78 -12.20
N ALA A 136 -7.77 -18.67 -11.02
CA ALA A 136 -6.75 -17.67 -10.76
C ALA A 136 -5.44 -18.07 -11.45
N GLU A 137 -4.87 -17.18 -12.25
CA GLU A 137 -3.56 -17.34 -12.87
C GLU A 137 -2.60 -16.27 -12.34
N ALA A 138 -1.38 -16.68 -12.02
CA ALA A 138 -0.35 -15.78 -11.48
C ALA A 138 0.38 -15.03 -12.60
N VAL A 139 0.61 -13.74 -12.38
CA VAL A 139 1.32 -12.81 -13.25
C VAL A 139 2.46 -12.20 -12.45
N ILE A 140 3.67 -12.24 -12.98
CA ILE A 140 4.87 -11.75 -12.28
C ILE A 140 5.16 -10.30 -12.70
N VAL A 141 5.13 -9.39 -11.73
CA VAL A 141 5.60 -8.00 -11.86
C VAL A 141 7.03 -7.90 -11.33
N ASP A 142 7.97 -7.38 -12.13
CA ASP A 142 9.38 -7.43 -11.76
C ASP A 142 9.73 -6.39 -10.69
N ILE A 143 9.11 -5.20 -10.73
CA ILE A 143 9.31 -4.12 -9.75
C ILE A 143 7.95 -3.49 -9.42
N VAL A 144 7.69 -3.28 -8.12
CA VAL A 144 6.53 -2.57 -7.62
C VAL A 144 7.01 -1.36 -6.81
N ALA A 145 6.72 -0.16 -7.31
CA ALA A 145 7.22 1.12 -6.81
C ALA A 145 6.08 2.10 -6.48
N GLY A 146 6.43 3.28 -5.97
CA GLY A 146 5.48 4.36 -5.66
C GLY A 146 4.49 3.97 -4.55
N GLY A 147 4.91 3.19 -3.55
CA GLY A 147 3.99 2.70 -2.53
C GLY A 147 3.03 1.60 -3.03
N GLY A 148 3.26 1.07 -4.24
CA GLY A 148 2.43 0.04 -4.88
C GLY A 148 1.65 0.52 -6.09
N THR A 149 1.64 1.83 -6.38
CA THR A 149 0.86 2.41 -7.48
C THR A 149 1.52 2.25 -8.85
N GLU A 150 2.79 1.85 -8.91
CA GLU A 150 3.54 1.68 -10.17
C GLU A 150 4.04 0.25 -10.30
N TRP A 151 3.63 -0.43 -11.38
CA TRP A 151 4.06 -1.79 -11.72
C TRP A 151 4.95 -1.74 -12.94
N ILE A 152 6.16 -2.29 -12.84
CA ILE A 152 7.11 -2.33 -13.93
C ILE A 152 7.43 -3.78 -14.28
N LYS A 153 7.23 -4.12 -15.55
CA LYS A 153 7.61 -5.39 -16.16
C LYS A 153 8.76 -5.16 -17.13
N ILE A 154 9.84 -5.92 -16.97
CA ILE A 154 10.99 -5.85 -17.87
C ILE A 154 10.96 -7.07 -18.77
N VAL A 155 11.01 -6.81 -20.08
CA VAL A 155 11.03 -7.84 -21.12
C VAL A 155 12.35 -7.72 -21.88
N THR A 156 13.06 -8.85 -22.00
CA THR A 156 14.37 -8.96 -22.66
C THR A 156 14.29 -9.71 -24.00
N THR A 157 13.10 -9.80 -24.59
CA THR A 157 12.92 -10.41 -25.92
C THR A 157 13.61 -9.57 -27.00
N THR A 158 13.96 -10.21 -28.11
CA THR A 158 14.62 -9.57 -29.26
C THR A 158 13.64 -9.37 -30.40
N GLU A 159 13.88 -8.39 -31.27
CA GLU A 159 13.04 -8.13 -32.45
C GLU A 159 12.86 -9.39 -33.30
N ARG A 160 13.95 -10.13 -33.57
CA ARG A 160 13.91 -11.40 -34.30
C ARG A 160 12.95 -12.42 -33.68
N ARG A 161 12.93 -12.51 -32.34
CA ARG A 161 12.06 -13.43 -31.61
C ARG A 161 10.59 -12.98 -31.71
N ILE A 162 10.33 -11.68 -31.55
CA ILE A 162 8.98 -11.13 -31.74
C ILE A 162 8.48 -11.44 -33.16
N CYS A 163 9.32 -11.25 -34.19
CA CYS A 163 8.90 -11.53 -35.56
C CYS A 163 8.52 -13.01 -35.76
N TYR A 164 9.28 -13.96 -35.20
CA TYR A 164 8.90 -15.37 -35.26
C TYR A 164 7.57 -15.65 -34.55
N GLU A 165 7.39 -15.10 -33.34
CA GLU A 165 6.12 -15.24 -32.60
C GLU A 165 4.95 -14.63 -33.37
N MET A 166 5.15 -13.49 -34.04
CA MET A 166 4.14 -12.87 -34.91
C MET A 166 3.80 -13.74 -36.12
N THR A 167 4.79 -14.35 -36.77
CA THR A 167 4.56 -15.29 -37.89
C THR A 167 3.79 -16.53 -37.42
N ASP A 168 4.16 -17.11 -36.29
CA ASP A 168 3.47 -18.27 -35.70
C ASP A 168 2.02 -17.91 -35.28
N ALA A 169 1.81 -16.68 -34.85
CA ALA A 169 0.51 -16.11 -34.54
C ALA A 169 -0.33 -15.76 -35.78
N GLY A 170 0.22 -15.92 -37.00
CA GLY A 170 -0.48 -15.63 -38.25
C GLY A 170 -0.65 -14.14 -38.55
N TRP A 171 0.23 -13.27 -38.05
CA TRP A 171 0.21 -11.85 -38.38
C TRP A 171 0.38 -11.64 -39.88
N ASP A 172 -0.51 -10.83 -40.46
CA ASP A 172 -0.38 -10.40 -41.85
C ASP A 172 0.61 -9.24 -41.95
N TRP A 173 1.67 -9.47 -42.73
CA TRP A 173 2.78 -8.54 -42.94
C TRP A 173 2.51 -7.59 -44.12
N GLU A 174 1.46 -7.83 -44.92
CA GLU A 174 1.13 -7.08 -46.15
C GLU A 174 0.00 -6.05 -45.98
N ALA A 175 -0.64 -5.96 -44.80
CA ALA A 175 -1.64 -4.92 -44.53
C ALA A 175 -0.95 -3.55 -44.42
N ASP A 176 -1.22 -2.67 -45.39
CA ASP A 176 -0.73 -1.29 -45.44
C ASP A 176 -1.26 -0.48 -44.23
N ASP A 177 -0.44 0.47 -43.72
CA ASP A 177 -0.76 1.34 -42.57
C ASP A 177 -1.94 2.31 -42.85
N ASP A 178 -2.53 2.30 -44.06
CA ASP A 178 -3.61 3.19 -44.53
C ASP A 178 -5.03 2.59 -44.43
N ASP A 179 -5.18 1.31 -44.04
CA ASP A 179 -6.49 0.71 -43.76
C ASP A 179 -6.85 0.93 -42.29
N ASP A 180 -7.51 2.06 -42.02
CA ASP A 180 -7.90 2.59 -40.69
C ASP A 180 -8.88 1.70 -39.85
N ASP A 181 -9.22 0.48 -40.27
CA ASP A 181 -10.30 -0.32 -39.64
C ASP A 181 -9.98 -1.80 -39.35
N ASP A 182 -8.76 -2.30 -39.57
CA ASP A 182 -8.45 -3.70 -39.27
C ASP A 182 -7.88 -3.90 -37.87
N GLU A 183 -8.80 -4.16 -36.92
CA GLU A 183 -8.51 -4.85 -35.65
C GLU A 183 -7.65 -6.09 -35.94
N PRO A 184 -6.44 -6.24 -35.36
CA PRO A 184 -5.57 -7.34 -35.71
C PRO A 184 -6.25 -8.67 -35.39
N PRO A 185 -6.14 -9.67 -36.29
CA PRO A 185 -6.93 -10.90 -36.23
C PRO A 185 -6.34 -11.85 -35.19
N LEU A 186 -6.45 -11.51 -33.91
CA LEU A 186 -6.00 -12.38 -32.84
C LEU A 186 -7.16 -12.80 -31.95
N PRO A 187 -7.41 -14.12 -31.80
CA PRO A 187 -8.34 -14.59 -30.79
C PRO A 187 -7.83 -14.19 -29.40
N GLU A 188 -8.70 -13.53 -28.62
CA GLU A 188 -8.47 -13.31 -27.20
C GLU A 188 -8.14 -14.64 -26.49
N ASP A 189 -7.04 -14.68 -25.74
CA ASP A 189 -6.60 -15.84 -24.95
C ASP A 189 -6.29 -17.13 -25.75
N GLY A 190 -5.92 -17.03 -27.03
CA GLY A 190 -5.42 -18.17 -27.82
C GLY A 190 -3.98 -18.60 -27.48
N ASP A 191 -3.66 -19.89 -27.58
CA ASP A 191 -2.33 -20.45 -27.32
C ASP A 191 -1.22 -19.90 -28.24
N ASN A 192 -1.60 -19.29 -29.38
CA ASN A 192 -0.69 -18.75 -30.38
C ASN A 192 -0.46 -17.23 -30.26
N GLU A 193 -0.71 -16.63 -29.10
CA GLU A 193 -0.48 -15.19 -28.92
C GLU A 193 1.01 -14.85 -28.70
N VAL A 194 1.46 -13.72 -29.28
CA VAL A 194 2.78 -13.13 -29.07
C VAL A 194 3.02 -12.82 -27.58
N GLU A 195 4.19 -13.19 -27.04
CA GLU A 195 4.44 -13.17 -25.58
C GLU A 195 4.24 -11.78 -24.97
N VAL A 196 4.70 -10.73 -25.66
CA VAL A 196 4.57 -9.34 -25.20
C VAL A 196 3.11 -8.92 -25.06
N ALA A 197 2.27 -9.28 -26.02
CA ALA A 197 0.84 -8.97 -26.00
C ALA A 197 0.14 -9.73 -24.86
N ARG A 198 0.42 -11.02 -24.72
CA ARG A 198 -0.09 -11.85 -23.63
C ARG A 198 0.28 -11.29 -22.26
N VAL A 199 1.56 -10.96 -22.04
CA VAL A 199 2.05 -10.37 -20.78
C VAL A 199 1.34 -9.05 -20.47
N ALA A 200 1.17 -8.18 -21.47
CA ALA A 200 0.48 -6.92 -21.29
C ALA A 200 -0.99 -7.10 -20.90
N ARG A 201 -1.73 -7.96 -21.60
CA ARG A 201 -3.13 -8.25 -21.27
C ARG A 201 -3.26 -8.83 -19.86
N HIS A 202 -2.37 -9.77 -19.51
CA HIS A 202 -2.36 -10.39 -18.19
C HIS A 202 -2.07 -9.39 -17.07
N LEU A 203 -1.09 -8.49 -17.27
CA LEU A 203 -0.76 -7.44 -16.30
C LEU A 203 -1.91 -6.45 -16.12
N VAL A 204 -2.53 -6.00 -17.22
CA VAL A 204 -3.69 -5.11 -17.16
C VAL A 204 -4.85 -5.79 -16.44
N ALA A 205 -5.13 -7.06 -16.74
CA ALA A 205 -6.19 -7.82 -16.06
C ALA A 205 -5.92 -7.97 -14.55
N ALA A 206 -4.68 -8.23 -14.14
CA ALA A 206 -4.30 -8.29 -12.72
C ALA A 206 -4.37 -6.91 -12.04
N ALA A 207 -3.94 -5.85 -12.73
CA ALA A 207 -4.03 -4.47 -12.25
C ALA A 207 -5.49 -4.04 -12.05
N ARG A 208 -6.41 -4.42 -12.95
CA ARG A 208 -7.87 -4.23 -12.84
C ARG A 208 -8.51 -4.95 -11.66
N LEU A 209 -7.82 -5.88 -10.99
CA LEU A 209 -8.32 -6.52 -9.76
C LEU A 209 -7.65 -5.97 -8.51
N THR A 210 -6.57 -5.20 -8.66
CA THR A 210 -5.78 -4.70 -7.54
C THR A 210 -6.09 -3.24 -7.26
N TYR A 211 -6.10 -2.88 -5.98
CA TYR A 211 -6.25 -1.50 -5.53
C TYR A 211 -5.15 -1.11 -4.54
N VAL A 212 -4.50 0.01 -4.83
CA VAL A 212 -3.55 0.68 -3.95
C VAL A 212 -4.06 2.08 -3.70
N GLU A 213 -4.37 2.42 -2.45
CA GLU A 213 -4.91 3.73 -2.06
C GLU A 213 -6.07 4.21 -2.96
N TYR A 214 -7.06 3.34 -3.18
CA TYR A 214 -8.22 3.63 -4.02
C TYR A 214 -7.87 3.89 -5.49
N ARG A 215 -6.72 3.44 -5.98
CA ARG A 215 -6.28 3.57 -7.37
C ARG A 215 -5.91 2.21 -7.94
N ARG A 216 -6.11 2.05 -9.24
CA ARG A 216 -5.47 0.96 -9.97
C ARG A 216 -3.99 1.31 -10.14
N PRO A 217 -3.09 0.33 -10.04
CA PRO A 217 -1.69 0.57 -10.36
C PRO A 217 -1.53 0.88 -11.84
N THR A 218 -0.61 1.79 -12.15
CA THR A 218 -0.15 2.02 -13.52
C THR A 218 0.77 0.87 -13.93
N VAL A 219 0.68 0.44 -15.18
CA VAL A 219 1.48 -0.66 -15.72
C VAL A 219 2.48 -0.11 -16.73
N LYS A 220 3.75 -0.40 -16.52
CA LYS A 220 4.85 -0.05 -17.43
C LYS A 220 5.56 -1.30 -17.89
N ILE A 221 5.63 -1.50 -19.21
CA ILE A 221 6.36 -2.58 -19.85
C ILE A 221 7.59 -2.00 -20.53
N ILE A 222 8.76 -2.46 -20.11
CA ILE A 222 10.06 -2.00 -20.62
C ILE A 222 10.67 -3.09 -21.49
N LEU A 223 10.81 -2.81 -22.78
CA LEU A 223 11.43 -3.70 -23.77
C LEU A 223 12.92 -3.35 -23.92
N SER A 224 13.74 -3.93 -23.05
CA SER A 224 15.17 -3.59 -22.87
C SER A 224 16.07 -3.85 -24.09
N ARG A 225 15.58 -4.56 -25.12
CA ARG A 225 16.36 -4.96 -26.31
C ARG A 225 15.67 -4.64 -27.63
N ILE A 226 14.58 -3.88 -27.60
CA ILE A 226 13.85 -3.45 -28.78
C ILE A 226 14.12 -1.96 -28.97
N THR A 227 14.39 -1.54 -30.20
CA THR A 227 14.54 -0.12 -30.56
C THR A 227 13.39 0.28 -31.46
N SER A 228 12.75 1.42 -31.17
CA SER A 228 11.65 1.89 -31.99
C SER A 228 12.14 2.33 -33.37
N GLY A 229 11.36 2.07 -34.41
CA GLY A 229 11.71 2.38 -35.79
C GLY A 229 12.65 1.37 -36.45
N SER A 230 13.16 0.36 -35.73
CA SER A 230 13.95 -0.72 -36.33
C SER A 230 13.12 -1.63 -37.25
N SER A 231 11.85 -1.86 -36.91
CA SER A 231 10.94 -2.75 -37.63
C SER A 231 9.51 -2.22 -37.54
N ALA A 232 8.96 -1.79 -38.68
CA ALA A 232 7.60 -1.26 -38.76
C ALA A 232 6.55 -2.25 -38.21
N HIS A 233 6.75 -3.55 -38.43
CA HIS A 233 5.84 -4.59 -37.94
C HIS A 233 5.88 -4.74 -36.42
N VAL A 234 7.08 -4.69 -35.81
CA VAL A 234 7.21 -4.71 -34.35
C VAL A 234 6.58 -3.43 -33.78
N ASP A 235 6.81 -2.27 -34.39
CA ASP A 235 6.19 -1.02 -33.96
C ASP A 235 4.65 -1.06 -34.06
N ARG A 236 4.08 -1.70 -35.11
CA ARG A 236 2.64 -1.96 -35.25
C ARG A 236 2.12 -2.83 -34.11
N LEU A 237 2.80 -3.94 -33.79
CA LEU A 237 2.47 -4.77 -32.62
C LEU A 237 2.51 -3.94 -31.33
N LEU A 238 3.55 -3.13 -31.11
CA LEU A 238 3.66 -2.33 -29.88
C LEU A 238 2.55 -1.27 -29.81
N ARG A 239 2.13 -0.68 -30.93
CA ARG A 239 0.98 0.22 -31.02
C ARG A 239 -0.30 -0.50 -30.60
N TYR A 240 -0.51 -1.72 -31.10
CA TYR A 240 -1.63 -2.58 -30.69
C TYR A 240 -1.57 -2.94 -29.20
N VAL A 241 -0.42 -3.36 -28.67
CA VAL A 241 -0.30 -3.71 -27.24
C VAL A 241 -0.63 -2.52 -26.32
N ARG A 242 -0.30 -1.29 -26.74
CA ARG A 242 -0.65 -0.08 -25.98
C ARG A 242 -2.16 0.15 -25.87
N THR A 243 -2.98 -0.37 -26.79
CA THR A 243 -4.44 -0.27 -26.72
C THR A 243 -5.08 -1.17 -25.66
N PHE A 244 -4.32 -2.11 -25.06
CA PHE A 244 -4.82 -2.94 -23.96
C PHE A 244 -5.01 -2.16 -22.66
N GLY A 245 -4.33 -1.01 -22.54
CA GLY A 245 -4.67 -0.02 -21.54
C GLY A 245 -6.10 0.48 -21.71
N GLY A 246 -6.64 1.13 -20.69
CA GLY A 246 -7.96 1.75 -20.80
C GLY A 246 -8.15 2.79 -19.71
N ASP A 247 -9.36 3.32 -19.62
CA ASP A 247 -9.68 4.37 -18.66
C ASP A 247 -9.33 3.98 -17.22
N GLU A 248 -9.47 2.71 -16.86
CA GLU A 248 -9.17 2.20 -15.51
C GLU A 248 -7.70 1.92 -15.23
N VAL A 249 -6.91 1.52 -16.23
CA VAL A 249 -5.50 1.10 -16.05
C VAL A 249 -4.67 1.72 -17.15
N GLU A 250 -3.80 2.64 -16.74
CA GLU A 250 -2.80 3.24 -17.62
C GLU A 250 -1.72 2.20 -17.95
N LEU A 251 -1.55 1.92 -19.23
CA LEU A 251 -0.51 1.04 -19.77
C LEU A 251 0.49 1.86 -20.59
N SER A 252 1.76 1.80 -20.20
CA SER A 252 2.87 2.35 -20.98
C SER A 252 3.77 1.21 -21.48
N VAL A 253 4.15 1.27 -22.75
CA VAL A 253 5.08 0.32 -23.37
C VAL A 253 6.25 1.11 -23.95
N GLU A 254 7.42 0.98 -23.34
CA GLU A 254 8.63 1.76 -23.64
C GLU A 254 9.72 0.84 -24.21
N THR A 255 10.35 1.28 -25.30
CA THR A 255 11.50 0.61 -25.93
C THR A 255 12.82 1.11 -25.33
N ALA A 256 13.94 0.43 -25.65
CA ALA A 256 15.25 0.74 -25.08
C ALA A 256 15.71 2.18 -25.35
N ASP A 257 15.33 2.74 -26.50
CA ASP A 257 15.66 4.09 -26.97
C ASP A 257 14.68 5.18 -26.50
N GLN A 258 13.52 4.80 -25.99
CA GLN A 258 12.48 5.74 -25.54
C GLN A 258 12.33 5.76 -24.02
N CYS A 259 12.84 4.73 -23.32
CA CYS A 259 12.71 4.58 -21.88
C CYS A 259 13.74 5.41 -21.10
N PRO A 260 13.34 6.47 -20.38
CA PRO A 260 14.29 7.27 -19.59
C PRO A 260 14.98 6.46 -18.49
N LEU A 261 14.29 5.45 -17.95
CA LEU A 261 14.84 4.56 -16.92
C LEU A 261 15.98 3.69 -17.43
N LEU A 262 16.02 3.36 -18.73
CA LEU A 262 17.14 2.63 -19.32
C LEU A 262 18.28 3.55 -19.75
N GLN A 263 17.97 4.77 -20.20
CA GLN A 263 18.96 5.74 -20.68
C GLN A 263 19.72 6.45 -19.55
N ALA A 264 19.05 6.70 -18.41
CA ALA A 264 19.69 7.37 -17.30
C ALA A 264 20.78 6.48 -16.67
N PRO A 265 21.94 7.04 -16.28
CA PRO A 265 22.96 6.29 -15.57
C PRO A 265 22.38 5.74 -14.26
N SER A 266 22.79 4.52 -13.89
CA SER A 266 22.38 3.91 -12.63
C SER A 266 22.96 4.73 -11.46
N PRO A 267 22.12 5.23 -10.54
CA PRO A 267 22.62 5.99 -9.40
C PRO A 267 23.40 5.07 -8.44
N PRO A 268 24.39 5.62 -7.71
CA PRO A 268 25.01 4.92 -6.58
C PRO A 268 23.95 4.52 -5.55
N LEU A 269 24.15 3.41 -4.85
CA LEU A 269 23.17 2.87 -3.91
C LEU A 269 22.86 3.86 -2.79
N GLU A 270 23.84 4.63 -2.32
CA GLU A 270 23.70 5.61 -1.24
C GLU A 270 22.72 6.74 -1.62
N VAL A 271 22.60 7.04 -2.91
CA VAL A 271 21.65 8.02 -3.45
C VAL A 271 20.28 7.38 -3.68
N ALA A 272 20.24 6.10 -4.06
CA ALA A 272 19.00 5.37 -4.31
C ALA A 272 18.26 5.00 -3.01
N LEU A 273 18.97 4.55 -1.98
CA LEU A 273 18.38 4.01 -0.74
C LEU A 273 17.33 4.93 -0.09
N PRO A 274 17.59 6.25 0.11
CA PRO A 274 16.61 7.14 0.72
C PRO A 274 15.34 7.31 -0.12
N ARG A 275 15.41 7.05 -1.44
CA ARG A 275 14.24 7.09 -2.35
C ARG A 275 13.49 5.77 -2.32
N LEU A 276 14.21 4.64 -2.25
CA LEU A 276 13.61 3.31 -2.23
C LEU A 276 12.92 3.00 -0.89
N VAL A 277 13.48 3.51 0.20
CA VAL A 277 13.03 3.24 1.56
C VAL A 277 12.56 4.53 2.19
N SER A 278 11.23 4.75 2.25
CA SER A 278 10.69 5.86 3.02
C SER A 278 10.96 5.67 4.51
N HIS A 279 11.67 6.63 5.10
CA HIS A 279 11.92 6.70 6.54
C HIS A 279 10.87 7.53 7.28
N ASP A 280 10.13 8.39 6.58
CA ASP A 280 9.08 9.23 7.17
C ASP A 280 7.69 8.70 6.79
N PRO A 281 6.94 8.10 7.74
CA PRO A 281 5.58 7.63 7.50
C PRO A 281 4.53 8.75 7.45
N PHE A 282 4.91 9.96 7.84
CA PHE A 282 4.02 11.11 7.96
C PHE A 282 4.27 12.14 6.86
N ARG A 283 5.11 11.83 5.87
CA ARG A 283 5.47 12.72 4.75
C ARG A 283 4.24 13.17 3.96
N ASP A 284 3.24 12.29 3.84
CA ASP A 284 2.02 12.52 3.07
C ASP A 284 0.90 13.11 3.94
N PHE A 285 1.20 13.44 5.21
CA PHE A 285 0.25 14.07 6.09
C PHE A 285 0.04 15.52 5.70
N THR A 286 -1.22 15.93 5.76
CA THR A 286 -1.60 17.32 5.61
C THR A 286 -1.20 18.15 6.84
N ALA A 287 -0.95 19.44 6.63
CA ALA A 287 -0.63 20.38 7.73
C ALA A 287 -1.75 20.49 8.78
N THR A 288 -2.99 20.22 8.35
CA THR A 288 -4.16 20.07 9.21
C THR A 288 -4.63 18.62 9.14
N LEU A 289 -4.85 17.98 10.29
CA LEU A 289 -5.34 16.61 10.39
C LEU A 289 -6.80 16.59 10.82
N ASN A 290 -7.60 15.79 10.12
CA ASN A 290 -8.92 15.42 10.60
C ASN A 290 -8.77 14.23 11.55
N VAL A 291 -9.20 14.38 12.79
CA VAL A 291 -8.97 13.39 13.84
C VAL A 291 -10.29 12.74 14.23
N ASP A 292 -10.34 11.41 14.17
CA ASP A 292 -11.53 10.63 14.55
C ASP A 292 -11.67 10.49 16.08
N CYS A 293 -12.91 10.25 16.54
CA CYS A 293 -13.26 10.05 17.94
C CYS A 293 -12.38 9.00 18.64
N SER A 294 -12.02 7.94 17.92
CA SER A 294 -11.18 6.86 18.42
C SER A 294 -9.75 7.29 18.79
N VAL A 295 -9.26 8.40 18.24
CA VAL A 295 -7.95 8.99 18.57
C VAL A 295 -8.04 9.82 19.86
N PHE A 296 -9.15 10.54 20.08
CA PHE A 296 -9.38 11.27 21.34
C PHE A 296 -9.46 10.31 22.52
N MET A 297 -10.10 9.16 22.33
CA MET A 297 -10.12 8.08 23.32
C MET A 297 -8.70 7.65 23.70
N ALA A 298 -7.80 7.52 22.73
CA ALA A 298 -6.41 7.18 22.99
C ALA A 298 -5.64 8.34 23.65
N LEU A 299 -5.86 9.59 23.22
CA LEU A 299 -5.22 10.78 23.82
C LEU A 299 -5.69 11.09 25.24
N ALA A 300 -6.91 10.74 25.59
CA ALA A 300 -7.44 11.00 26.92
C ALA A 300 -7.26 9.81 27.87
N SER A 301 -7.06 8.60 27.35
CA SER A 301 -6.96 7.39 28.17
C SER A 301 -5.79 7.47 29.16
N ASP A 302 -6.05 7.05 30.40
CA ASP A 302 -4.98 6.85 31.40
C ASP A 302 -3.92 5.88 30.87
N PHE A 303 -4.32 4.98 29.97
CA PHE A 303 -3.42 4.02 29.35
C PHE A 303 -2.23 4.67 28.64
N SER A 304 -2.48 5.77 27.93
CA SER A 304 -1.45 6.45 27.14
C SER A 304 -0.52 7.33 28.00
N HIS A 305 -0.94 7.66 29.23
CA HIS A 305 -0.30 8.68 30.07
C HIS A 305 0.32 8.13 31.35
N MET A 306 0.26 6.82 31.57
CA MET A 306 0.77 6.15 32.76
C MET A 306 1.74 5.03 32.40
N ILE A 307 2.62 4.67 33.34
CA ILE A 307 3.41 3.44 33.24
C ILE A 307 2.50 2.29 33.61
N ILE A 308 2.22 1.42 32.64
CA ILE A 308 1.37 0.25 32.85
C ILE A 308 2.21 -1.00 33.01
N THR A 309 2.03 -1.68 34.14
CA THR A 309 2.52 -3.01 34.41
C THR A 309 1.39 -4.03 34.27
N ARG A 310 1.71 -5.30 34.01
CA ARG A 310 0.71 -6.39 33.86
C ARG A 310 -0.21 -6.55 35.07
N ASP A 311 0.28 -6.19 36.25
CA ASP A 311 -0.40 -6.32 37.53
C ASP A 311 -1.15 -5.04 37.95
N ASN A 312 -1.26 -4.06 37.06
CA ASN A 312 -1.92 -2.80 37.40
C ASN A 312 -3.42 -3.04 37.72
N PRO A 313 -3.91 -2.63 38.90
CA PRO A 313 -5.28 -2.89 39.35
C PRO A 313 -6.36 -2.20 38.50
N LEU A 314 -5.98 -1.25 37.64
CA LEU A 314 -6.87 -0.59 36.69
C LEU A 314 -7.16 -1.46 35.44
N LEU A 315 -6.39 -2.52 35.21
CA LEU A 315 -6.60 -3.48 34.12
C LEU A 315 -7.72 -4.46 34.50
N ARG A 316 -8.92 -4.23 33.96
CA ARG A 316 -10.15 -4.96 34.34
C ARG A 316 -10.68 -5.87 33.24
N SER A 317 -10.31 -5.60 31.99
CA SER A 317 -10.82 -6.32 30.83
C SER A 317 -9.70 -7.09 30.13
N LYS A 318 -10.04 -8.18 29.43
CA LYS A 318 -9.08 -8.90 28.59
C LYS A 318 -8.36 -7.97 27.61
N GLN A 319 -9.09 -6.98 27.06
CA GLN A 319 -8.50 -5.97 26.18
C GLN A 319 -7.46 -5.11 26.89
N HIS A 320 -7.69 -4.68 28.13
CA HIS A 320 -6.71 -3.88 28.88
C HIS A 320 -5.40 -4.66 29.11
N HIS A 321 -5.48 -5.97 29.36
CA HIS A 321 -4.28 -6.80 29.49
C HIS A 321 -3.54 -7.00 28.16
N ILE A 322 -4.27 -7.11 27.05
CA ILE A 322 -3.68 -7.16 25.70
C ILE A 322 -2.97 -5.84 25.40
N ASP A 323 -3.65 -4.71 25.64
CA ASP A 323 -3.09 -3.38 25.44
C ASP A 323 -1.84 -3.17 26.31
N ALA A 324 -1.86 -3.61 27.58
CA ALA A 324 -0.71 -3.59 28.49
C ALA A 324 0.47 -4.41 27.99
N GLY A 325 0.21 -5.59 27.42
CA GLY A 325 1.23 -6.41 26.79
C GLY A 325 1.89 -5.71 25.60
N ASP A 326 1.08 -5.09 24.73
CA ASP A 326 1.55 -4.33 23.57
C ASP A 326 2.41 -3.13 23.96
N GLU A 327 1.99 -2.34 24.96
CA GLU A 327 2.77 -1.18 25.46
C GLU A 327 4.13 -1.61 26.05
N MET A 328 4.16 -2.74 26.79
CA MET A 328 5.40 -3.25 27.37
C MET A 328 6.36 -3.81 26.32
N GLU A 329 5.83 -4.46 25.28
CA GLU A 329 6.65 -5.05 24.22
C GLU A 329 7.24 -3.98 23.28
N HIS A 330 6.50 -2.91 23.04
CA HIS A 330 6.84 -1.94 22.01
C HIS A 330 7.11 -0.53 22.52
N GLY A 331 7.06 -0.33 23.83
CA GLY A 331 7.25 0.96 24.48
C GLY A 331 6.04 1.89 24.35
N PRO A 332 6.19 3.14 24.84
CA PRO A 332 5.09 4.07 24.95
C PRO A 332 4.54 4.47 23.57
N ARG A 333 3.32 4.07 23.25
CA ARG A 333 2.68 4.32 21.94
C ARG A 333 2.35 5.79 21.72
N LEU A 334 2.10 6.50 22.81
CA LEU A 334 1.91 7.95 22.79
C LEU A 334 3.15 8.65 22.21
N LEU A 335 4.35 8.29 22.68
CA LEU A 335 5.62 8.89 22.25
C LEU A 335 6.10 8.40 20.88
N THR A 336 5.93 7.11 20.61
CA THR A 336 6.50 6.49 19.39
C THR A 336 5.62 6.67 18.15
N THR A 337 4.32 6.95 18.34
CA THR A 337 3.35 6.91 17.24
C THR A 337 2.41 8.11 17.24
N MET A 338 1.73 8.41 18.35
CA MET A 338 0.70 9.45 18.35
C MET A 338 1.29 10.86 18.24
N TYR A 339 2.22 11.22 19.13
CA TYR A 339 2.83 12.54 19.07
C TYR A 339 3.55 12.79 17.74
N PRO A 340 4.42 11.89 17.22
CA PRO A 340 5.04 12.08 15.91
C PRO A 340 4.03 12.33 14.77
N ALA A 341 2.85 11.68 14.83
CA ALA A 341 1.80 11.84 13.83
C ALA A 341 1.13 13.24 13.89
N MET A 342 1.03 13.87 15.06
CA MET A 342 0.23 15.09 15.27
C MET A 342 1.05 16.36 15.52
N VAL A 343 2.29 16.20 15.98
CA VAL A 343 3.21 17.27 16.29
C VAL A 343 3.38 18.21 15.09
N GLY A 344 3.34 19.52 15.37
CA GLY A 344 3.46 20.58 14.36
C GLY A 344 2.23 20.76 13.45
N ARG A 345 1.16 19.96 13.62
CA ARG A 345 -0.03 19.97 12.75
C ARG A 345 -1.26 20.48 13.48
N GLU A 346 -2.11 21.19 12.76
CA GLU A 346 -3.41 21.65 13.27
C GLU A 346 -4.37 20.46 13.37
N LEU A 347 -5.16 20.39 14.44
CA LEU A 347 -6.07 19.27 14.69
C LEU A 347 -7.53 19.75 14.58
N VAL A 348 -8.30 19.10 13.73
CA VAL A 348 -9.73 19.37 13.53
C VAL A 348 -10.55 18.10 13.64
N CYS A 349 -11.82 18.22 14.01
CA CYS A 349 -12.77 17.11 13.98
C CYS A 349 -14.21 17.58 13.86
N THR A 350 -15.10 16.70 13.42
CA THR A 350 -16.53 17.02 13.38
C THR A 350 -17.13 17.15 14.78
N GLN A 351 -18.15 17.98 14.92
CA GLN A 351 -18.85 18.20 16.20
C GLN A 351 -19.41 16.88 16.75
N ASP A 352 -20.02 16.03 15.92
CA ASP A 352 -20.51 14.71 16.32
C ASP A 352 -19.43 13.82 16.95
N ALA A 353 -18.20 13.87 16.41
CA ALA A 353 -17.08 13.10 16.93
C ALA A 353 -16.63 13.62 18.30
N ALA A 354 -16.57 14.95 18.47
CA ALA A 354 -16.27 15.60 19.73
C ALA A 354 -17.35 15.31 20.79
N ASP A 355 -18.62 15.52 20.47
CA ASP A 355 -19.75 15.31 21.38
C ASP A 355 -19.85 13.85 21.83
N THR A 356 -19.67 12.91 20.89
CA THR A 356 -19.68 11.48 21.21
C THR A 356 -18.53 11.12 22.15
N PHE A 357 -17.32 11.63 21.89
CA PHE A 357 -16.17 11.42 22.77
C PHE A 357 -16.39 12.02 24.16
N LEU A 358 -16.79 13.29 24.24
CA LEU A 358 -17.01 14.00 25.50
C LEU A 358 -18.07 13.29 26.34
N LYS A 359 -19.19 12.89 25.73
CA LYS A 359 -20.22 12.09 26.39
C LYS A 359 -19.64 10.81 27.00
N ILE A 360 -18.86 10.05 26.24
CA ILE A 360 -18.22 8.81 26.74
C ILE A 360 -17.25 9.14 27.88
N ALA A 361 -16.39 10.14 27.72
CA ALA A 361 -15.41 10.51 28.73
C ALA A 361 -16.06 10.92 30.06
N TYR A 362 -17.13 11.71 30.03
CA TYR A 362 -17.84 12.14 31.24
C TYR A 362 -18.69 11.04 31.87
N ASP A 363 -19.32 10.18 31.06
CA ASP A 363 -20.16 9.09 31.55
C ASP A 363 -19.35 7.98 32.23
N ILE A 364 -18.24 7.57 31.61
CA ILE A 364 -17.49 6.38 32.05
C ILE A 364 -16.03 6.64 32.43
N GLY A 365 -15.40 7.72 31.97
CA GLY A 365 -13.97 7.97 32.17
C GLY A 365 -13.59 8.30 33.62
N THR A 366 -12.34 8.03 34.00
CA THR A 366 -11.76 8.42 35.31
C THR A 366 -11.67 9.94 35.46
N GLU A 367 -11.36 10.44 36.65
CA GLU A 367 -11.20 11.88 36.89
C GLU A 367 -10.07 12.49 36.04
N THR A 368 -8.97 11.77 35.87
CA THR A 368 -7.83 12.16 35.03
C THR A 368 -8.15 12.07 33.54
N GLU A 369 -8.92 11.06 33.10
CA GLU A 369 -9.42 10.96 31.72
C GLU A 369 -10.38 12.12 31.38
N GLN A 370 -11.27 12.49 32.31
CA GLN A 370 -12.15 13.64 32.16
C GLN A 370 -11.37 14.96 32.14
N ALA A 371 -10.34 15.09 32.98
CA ALA A 371 -9.48 16.26 32.97
C ALA A 371 -8.72 16.40 31.64
N ARG A 372 -8.17 15.31 31.08
CA ARG A 372 -7.55 15.35 29.75
C ARG A 372 -8.57 15.65 28.65
N ALA A 373 -9.77 15.10 28.72
CA ALA A 373 -10.84 15.43 27.77
C ALA A 373 -11.16 16.94 27.74
N ARG A 374 -11.17 17.62 28.89
CA ARG A 374 -11.32 19.09 28.98
C ARG A 374 -10.16 19.86 28.35
N ILE A 375 -8.94 19.34 28.44
CA ILE A 375 -7.77 20.01 27.85
C ILE A 375 -7.82 19.90 26.32
N LEU A 376 -8.28 18.76 25.78
CA LEU A 376 -8.34 18.50 24.34
C LEU A 376 -9.33 19.40 23.60
N PHE A 377 -10.44 19.80 24.23
CA PHE A 377 -11.50 20.60 23.61
C PHE A 377 -11.68 21.95 24.32
N LYS A 378 -12.19 22.97 23.62
CA LYS A 378 -12.59 24.22 24.26
C LYS A 378 -13.81 23.94 25.16
N ALA A 379 -13.80 24.39 26.41
CA ALA A 379 -14.97 24.26 27.27
C ALA A 379 -16.05 25.26 26.84
N ALA A 380 -17.33 24.89 26.99
CA ALA A 380 -18.44 25.81 26.70
C ALA A 380 -18.42 27.06 27.60
N ASP A 381 -17.80 26.97 28.78
CA ASP A 381 -17.66 28.08 29.74
C ASP A 381 -16.41 28.96 29.47
N ASP A 382 -15.62 28.67 28.43
CA ASP A 382 -14.47 29.49 28.00
C ASP A 382 -14.92 30.72 27.16
N GLU A 383 -16.10 31.29 27.47
CA GLU A 383 -16.67 32.48 26.80
C GLU A 383 -16.02 33.79 27.32
N ASP A 384 -15.36 33.77 28.48
CA ASP A 384 -14.73 34.96 29.09
C ASP A 384 -13.24 35.15 28.71
N GLU A 385 -12.65 34.29 27.88
CA GLU A 385 -11.22 34.33 27.49
C GLU A 385 -10.94 35.00 26.13
N ASP A 386 -11.77 35.94 25.70
CA ASP A 386 -11.60 36.68 24.44
C ASP A 386 -10.33 37.57 24.37
N ASN A 387 -9.50 37.59 25.43
CA ASN A 387 -8.29 38.39 25.53
C ASN A 387 -6.98 37.58 25.62
N VAL A 388 -7.03 36.25 25.62
CA VAL A 388 -5.82 35.40 25.67
C VAL A 388 -5.39 35.06 24.23
N SER A 389 -4.11 35.26 23.91
CA SER A 389 -3.61 34.89 22.58
C SER A 389 -3.77 33.38 22.37
N ARG A 390 -4.12 32.95 21.15
CA ARG A 390 -4.25 31.53 20.77
C ARG A 390 -3.03 30.69 21.17
N GLU A 391 -1.85 31.31 21.11
CA GLU A 391 -0.59 30.66 21.48
C GLU A 391 -0.41 30.52 22.99
N GLU A 392 -0.94 31.45 23.79
CA GLU A 392 -0.92 31.36 25.25
C GLU A 392 -1.87 30.28 25.76
N ASP A 393 -3.08 30.19 25.20
CA ASP A 393 -4.03 29.09 25.52
C ASP A 393 -3.43 27.73 25.16
N ARG A 394 -2.81 27.62 23.97
CA ARG A 394 -2.12 26.40 23.54
C ARG A 394 -1.03 25.99 24.54
N ARG A 395 -0.16 26.92 24.94
CA ARG A 395 0.91 26.64 25.93
C ARG A 395 0.33 26.24 27.30
N ARG A 396 -0.74 26.90 27.75
CA ARG A 396 -1.44 26.53 28.98
C ARG A 396 -1.94 25.08 28.91
N ARG A 397 -2.65 24.72 27.85
CA ARG A 397 -3.21 23.38 27.65
C ARG A 397 -2.13 22.30 27.57
N VAL A 398 -1.03 22.57 26.86
CA VAL A 398 0.13 21.66 26.82
C VAL A 398 0.73 21.47 28.22
N ALA A 399 0.90 22.55 28.99
CA ALA A 399 1.42 22.47 30.36
C ALA A 399 0.47 21.72 31.31
N GLU A 400 -0.83 21.87 31.16
CA GLU A 400 -1.83 21.12 31.92
C GLU A 400 -1.81 19.64 31.54
N LEU A 401 -1.70 19.31 30.25
CA LEU A 401 -1.59 17.92 29.78
C LEU A 401 -0.32 17.27 30.32
N ALA A 402 0.79 17.99 30.36
CA ALA A 402 2.06 17.52 30.92
C ALA A 402 1.95 17.17 32.41
N ARG A 403 1.15 17.90 33.19
CA ARG A 403 0.88 17.55 34.60
C ARG A 403 0.09 16.26 34.77
N LEU A 404 -0.65 15.84 33.74
CA LEU A 404 -1.49 14.64 33.73
C LEU A 404 -0.86 13.46 32.98
N SER A 405 0.43 13.55 32.64
CA SER A 405 1.19 12.55 31.89
C SER A 405 2.50 12.23 32.61
N VAL A 406 2.90 10.95 32.60
CA VAL A 406 4.25 10.53 33.01
C VAL A 406 5.30 10.73 31.91
N TYR A 407 4.84 11.11 30.71
CA TYR A 407 5.66 11.28 29.51
C TYR A 407 5.68 12.74 29.08
N ASP A 408 6.82 13.17 28.51
CA ASP A 408 6.99 14.52 28.00
C ASP A 408 5.97 14.82 26.89
N VAL A 409 5.29 15.95 27.03
CA VAL A 409 4.31 16.43 26.06
C VAL A 409 5.01 17.42 25.13
N PRO A 410 4.96 17.22 23.79
CA PRO A 410 5.60 18.14 22.86
C PRO A 410 5.06 19.57 22.92
N ASP A 411 5.98 20.53 22.95
CA ASP A 411 5.68 21.96 23.03
C ASP A 411 4.98 22.52 21.79
N ASP A 412 4.89 21.78 20.69
CA ASP A 412 4.28 22.20 19.42
C ASP A 412 2.98 21.43 19.11
N LEU A 413 2.46 20.67 20.07
CA LEU A 413 1.13 20.08 19.99
C LEU A 413 0.07 21.20 19.92
N ARG A 414 -0.75 21.19 18.87
CA ARG A 414 -1.75 22.24 18.58
C ARG A 414 -3.10 21.94 19.26
N LEU A 415 -3.18 22.26 20.55
CA LEU A 415 -4.42 22.23 21.33
C LEU A 415 -5.02 23.65 21.47
N PRO A 416 -6.36 23.78 21.64
CA PRO A 416 -7.37 22.73 21.62
C PRO A 416 -7.64 22.21 20.19
N ILE A 417 -8.21 21.01 20.11
CA ILE A 417 -8.71 20.42 18.87
C ILE A 417 -9.94 21.22 18.45
N ARG A 418 -9.93 21.72 17.20
CA ARG A 418 -11.00 22.56 16.68
C ARG A 418 -12.16 21.70 16.20
N THR A 419 -13.37 22.00 16.68
CA THR A 419 -14.57 21.38 16.15
C THR A 419 -15.03 22.11 14.88
N VAL A 420 -15.53 21.33 13.93
CA VAL A 420 -16.16 21.81 12.69
C VAL A 420 -17.57 21.24 12.57
N GLY A 421 -18.39 21.84 11.70
CA GLY A 421 -19.76 21.39 11.47
C GLY A 421 -19.83 19.90 11.06
N THR A 422 -20.83 19.21 11.59
CA THR A 422 -21.17 17.84 11.19
C THR A 422 -21.66 17.83 9.75
N VAL A 423 -21.12 16.90 8.95
CA VAL A 423 -21.64 16.61 7.60
C VAL A 423 -22.91 15.76 7.73
N THR A 424 -24.05 16.33 7.36
CA THR A 424 -25.33 15.62 7.25
C THR A 424 -25.48 14.92 5.90
N TRP A 425 -26.52 14.11 5.72
CA TRP A 425 -26.80 13.50 4.42
C TRP A 425 -27.13 14.55 3.35
N ASP A 426 -27.93 15.55 3.68
CA ASP A 426 -28.27 16.66 2.78
C ASP A 426 -27.02 17.43 2.38
N ASP A 427 -26.08 17.64 3.31
CA ASP A 427 -24.78 18.22 2.99
C ASP A 427 -23.99 17.31 2.04
N ALA A 428 -23.94 16.00 2.29
CA ALA A 428 -23.23 15.06 1.43
C ALA A 428 -23.81 15.05 0.00
N GLN A 429 -25.14 15.08 -0.15
CA GLN A 429 -25.79 15.19 -1.45
C GLN A 429 -25.45 16.51 -2.15
N ARG A 430 -25.53 17.63 -1.43
CA ARG A 430 -25.19 18.95 -1.94
C ARG A 430 -23.73 18.99 -2.42
N LEU A 431 -22.80 18.49 -1.61
CA LEU A 431 -21.37 18.44 -1.92
C LEU A 431 -21.06 17.59 -3.16
N VAL A 432 -21.80 16.49 -3.37
CA VAL A 432 -21.68 15.70 -4.60
C VAL A 432 -22.23 16.44 -5.81
N ASN A 433 -23.36 17.13 -5.65
CA ASN A 433 -23.96 17.93 -6.73
C ASN A 433 -23.07 19.12 -7.11
N GLU A 434 -22.34 19.69 -6.14
CA GLU A 434 -21.38 20.79 -6.32
C GLU A 434 -20.01 20.30 -6.84
N GLY A 435 -19.79 18.98 -6.90
CA GLY A 435 -18.53 18.38 -7.34
C GLY A 435 -17.39 18.43 -6.32
N GLU A 436 -17.68 18.80 -5.06
CA GLU A 436 -16.70 18.78 -3.96
C GLU A 436 -16.45 17.36 -3.43
N LEU A 437 -17.39 16.45 -3.64
CA LEU A 437 -17.26 15.02 -3.33
C LEU A 437 -17.63 14.16 -4.56
N PRO A 438 -16.99 13.00 -4.75
CA PRO A 438 -17.36 12.09 -5.82
C PRO A 438 -18.69 11.38 -5.52
N ARG A 439 -19.38 10.86 -6.55
CA ARG A 439 -20.69 10.20 -6.39
C ARG A 439 -20.62 8.98 -5.48
N VAL A 440 -19.50 8.25 -5.52
CA VAL A 440 -19.26 7.10 -4.63
C VAL A 440 -19.29 7.47 -3.13
N ALA A 441 -19.07 8.74 -2.76
CA ALA A 441 -19.15 9.21 -1.37
C ALA A 441 -20.55 9.01 -0.76
N LEU A 442 -21.63 9.10 -1.56
CA LEU A 442 -22.99 8.85 -1.07
C LEU A 442 -23.21 7.39 -0.66
N VAL A 443 -22.50 6.46 -1.28
CA VAL A 443 -22.64 5.02 -0.97
C VAL A 443 -22.12 4.72 0.44
N VAL A 444 -21.12 5.47 0.91
CA VAL A 444 -20.56 5.36 2.25
C VAL A 444 -21.61 5.66 3.33
N GLY A 445 -22.51 6.60 3.06
CA GLY A 445 -23.56 7.04 3.96
C GLY A 445 -24.83 6.15 3.96
N ARG A 446 -24.97 5.24 3.00
CA ARG A 446 -26.17 4.40 2.86
C ARG A 446 -26.18 3.21 3.82
N MET A 447 -27.40 2.73 4.10
CA MET A 447 -27.64 1.48 4.80
C MET A 447 -26.90 0.32 4.12
N GLY A 448 -26.14 -0.44 4.90
CA GLY A 448 -25.32 -1.54 4.39
C GLY A 448 -23.83 -1.24 4.29
N SER A 449 -23.40 0.03 4.39
CA SER A 449 -21.96 0.38 4.43
C SER A 449 -21.22 -0.18 5.65
N GLY A 450 -21.97 -0.51 6.71
CA GLY A 450 -21.43 -1.03 7.96
C GLY A 450 -20.74 0.01 8.84
N LEU A 451 -20.85 1.30 8.48
CA LEU A 451 -20.40 2.44 9.27
C LEU A 451 -21.54 2.97 10.16
N ASN A 452 -21.23 3.91 11.05
CA ASN A 452 -22.24 4.68 11.79
C ASN A 452 -22.21 6.13 11.31
N ALA A 453 -23.24 6.91 11.63
CA ALA A 453 -23.37 8.30 11.20
C ALA A 453 -22.15 9.17 11.57
N MET A 454 -21.64 9.02 12.80
CA MET A 454 -20.46 9.75 13.27
C MET A 454 -19.20 9.47 12.41
N ASN A 455 -18.91 8.19 12.14
CA ASN A 455 -17.76 7.81 11.30
C ASN A 455 -17.93 8.35 9.88
N VAL A 456 -19.14 8.24 9.31
CA VAL A 456 -19.44 8.78 7.97
C VAL A 456 -19.17 10.27 7.93
N SER A 457 -19.70 11.02 8.90
CA SER A 457 -19.51 12.47 8.98
C SER A 457 -18.03 12.86 9.04
N SER A 458 -17.25 12.20 9.91
CA SER A 458 -15.81 12.44 10.04
C SER A 458 -15.06 12.13 8.74
N PHE A 459 -15.31 10.97 8.11
CA PHE A 459 -14.62 10.59 6.88
C PHE A 459 -15.00 11.48 5.69
N LEU A 460 -16.29 11.85 5.54
CA LEU A 460 -16.73 12.73 4.48
C LEU A 460 -16.15 14.14 4.62
N TYR A 461 -16.05 14.66 5.86
CA TYR A 461 -15.39 15.93 6.10
C TYR A 461 -13.91 15.90 5.68
N GLY A 462 -13.17 14.88 6.13
CA GLY A 462 -11.77 14.70 5.74
C GLY A 462 -11.60 14.56 4.23
N TRP A 463 -12.51 13.84 3.56
CA TRP A 463 -12.50 13.67 2.11
C TRP A 463 -12.70 15.00 1.38
N ARG A 464 -13.76 15.74 1.74
CA ARG A 464 -14.10 17.03 1.14
C ARG A 464 -12.96 18.02 1.28
N ALA A 465 -12.42 18.13 2.49
CA ALA A 465 -11.37 19.10 2.80
C ALA A 465 -9.97 18.63 2.32
N SER A 466 -9.87 17.46 1.65
CA SER A 466 -8.61 16.84 1.25
C SER A 466 -7.61 16.71 2.40
N LEU A 467 -8.10 16.41 3.61
CA LEU A 467 -7.30 16.24 4.82
C LEU A 467 -6.99 14.78 5.07
N THR A 468 -5.81 14.53 5.64
CA THR A 468 -5.48 13.22 6.19
C THR A 468 -6.36 12.95 7.40
N THR A 469 -7.16 11.90 7.33
CA THR A 469 -7.99 11.46 8.45
C THR A 469 -7.25 10.41 9.28
N VAL A 470 -7.02 10.71 10.56
CA VAL A 470 -6.35 9.81 11.50
C VAL A 470 -7.39 9.08 12.34
N THR A 471 -7.33 7.75 12.36
CA THR A 471 -8.28 6.91 13.14
C THR A 471 -7.58 5.67 13.71
N SER A 472 -8.02 5.21 14.88
CA SER A 472 -7.67 3.88 15.43
C SER A 472 -8.77 2.83 15.14
N ASN A 473 -9.85 3.22 14.46
CA ASN A 473 -10.94 2.32 14.09
C ASN A 473 -10.65 1.57 12.78
N TRP A 474 -9.85 0.50 12.89
CA TRP A 474 -9.45 -0.35 11.76
C TRP A 474 -10.61 -0.92 10.97
N GLU A 475 -11.67 -1.35 11.67
CA GLU A 475 -12.85 -1.95 11.05
C GLU A 475 -13.59 -0.93 10.19
N ALA A 476 -13.77 0.30 10.69
CA ALA A 476 -14.42 1.37 9.94
C ALA A 476 -13.60 1.78 8.71
N ALA A 477 -12.30 1.98 8.85
CA ALA A 477 -11.42 2.30 7.73
C ALA A 477 -11.41 1.20 6.66
N LYS A 478 -11.35 -0.08 7.07
CA LYS A 478 -11.40 -1.23 6.15
C LYS A 478 -12.74 -1.29 5.41
N ARG A 479 -13.85 -1.13 6.12
CA ARG A 479 -15.20 -1.13 5.51
C ARG A 479 -15.37 0.00 4.53
N LEU A 480 -14.94 1.21 4.89
CA LEU A 480 -14.94 2.36 4.00
C LEU A 480 -14.15 2.07 2.72
N LYS A 481 -12.95 1.49 2.84
CA LYS A 481 -12.14 1.06 1.71
C LYS A 481 -12.90 0.10 0.79
N THR A 482 -13.43 -0.98 1.34
CA THR A 482 -14.19 -2.00 0.58
C THR A 482 -15.43 -1.42 -0.08
N VAL A 483 -16.19 -0.57 0.61
CA VAL A 483 -17.42 0.03 0.07
C VAL A 483 -17.11 0.94 -1.10
N ILE A 484 -16.06 1.77 -1.00
CA ILE A 484 -15.64 2.64 -2.10
C ILE A 484 -15.16 1.79 -3.28
N GLU A 485 -14.20 0.89 -3.07
CA GLU A 485 -13.61 0.06 -4.14
C GLU A 485 -14.64 -0.79 -4.90
N ALA A 486 -15.72 -1.22 -4.23
CA ALA A 486 -16.79 -2.01 -4.84
C ALA A 486 -17.86 -1.20 -5.58
N ASN A 487 -17.97 0.11 -5.33
CA ASN A 487 -19.07 0.95 -5.85
C ASN A 487 -18.59 2.18 -6.64
N ARG A 488 -17.32 2.20 -7.04
CA ARG A 488 -16.81 3.25 -7.92
C ARG A 488 -17.51 3.21 -9.26
N THR A 489 -17.76 4.41 -9.79
CA THR A 489 -18.40 4.60 -11.09
C THR A 489 -17.40 5.01 -12.16
N THR A 490 -16.27 5.61 -11.77
CA THR A 490 -15.24 6.06 -12.70
C THR A 490 -13.82 5.80 -12.19
N ALA A 491 -12.87 5.77 -13.12
CA ALA A 491 -11.45 5.49 -12.86
C ALA A 491 -10.70 6.62 -12.13
N ASP A 492 -11.23 7.84 -12.15
CA ASP A 492 -10.67 9.01 -11.49
C ASP A 492 -11.17 9.22 -10.05
N GLU A 493 -12.27 8.56 -9.64
CA GLU A 493 -12.80 8.62 -8.27
C GLU A 493 -11.77 8.12 -7.24
N ARG A 494 -11.16 9.04 -6.49
CA ARG A 494 -10.22 8.74 -5.40
C ARG A 494 -10.96 8.71 -4.06
N GLY A 495 -10.68 7.70 -3.24
CA GLY A 495 -11.12 7.67 -1.85
C GLY A 495 -10.40 8.68 -0.95
N PRO A 496 -10.86 8.84 0.30
CA PRO A 496 -10.23 9.74 1.26
C PRO A 496 -8.84 9.23 1.70
N HIS A 497 -7.93 10.15 2.00
CA HIS A 497 -6.65 9.80 2.60
C HIS A 497 -6.84 9.47 4.09
N ILE A 498 -6.62 8.20 4.47
CA ILE A 498 -6.83 7.71 5.83
C ILE A 498 -5.57 7.05 6.35
N TRP A 499 -5.05 7.59 7.44
CA TRP A 499 -3.98 6.98 8.18
C TRP A 499 -4.53 6.26 9.42
N ARG A 500 -4.14 4.99 9.55
CA ARG A 500 -4.61 4.12 10.64
C ARG A 500 -3.55 4.05 11.71
N ILE A 501 -3.91 4.42 12.93
CA ILE A 501 -3.06 4.19 14.11
C ILE A 501 -2.99 2.68 14.32
N PRO A 502 -1.79 2.08 14.45
CA PRO A 502 -1.60 0.62 14.51
C PRO A 502 -2.05 -0.04 15.81
N PHE A 503 -2.65 0.73 16.72
CA PHE A 503 -3.24 0.25 17.96
C PHE A 503 -4.52 1.02 18.22
N ALA A 504 -5.38 0.46 19.08
CA ALA A 504 -6.55 1.15 19.61
C ALA A 504 -6.47 1.13 21.14
N ARG A 505 -6.81 2.25 21.79
CA ARG A 505 -6.92 2.33 23.25
C ARG A 505 -8.34 2.67 23.65
N LYS A 506 -8.76 2.07 24.76
CA LYS A 506 -10.01 2.40 25.43
C LYS A 506 -9.71 3.18 26.71
N LEU A 507 -10.72 3.88 27.21
CA LEU A 507 -10.69 4.43 28.56
C LEU A 507 -10.68 3.28 29.57
N LEU A 508 -9.92 3.41 30.66
CA LEU A 508 -9.89 2.41 31.73
C LEU A 508 -11.21 2.34 32.50
N ALA A 509 -11.95 3.46 32.46
CA ALA A 509 -13.28 3.65 33.02
C ALA A 509 -13.36 3.49 34.55
N LYS A 510 -14.34 4.18 35.17
CA LYS A 510 -14.56 4.11 36.61
C LYS A 510 -14.91 2.69 37.07
N PRO A 511 -14.47 2.28 38.28
CA PRO A 511 -14.89 1.02 38.86
C PRO A 511 -16.41 0.88 38.89
N ARG A 512 -16.92 -0.31 38.57
CA ARG A 512 -18.32 -0.64 38.82
C ARG A 512 -18.59 -0.53 40.32
N VAL A 513 -19.37 0.46 40.72
CA VAL A 513 -19.91 0.54 42.08
C VAL A 513 -20.99 -0.54 42.20
N ALA A 514 -20.84 -1.46 43.15
CA ALA A 514 -21.84 -2.49 43.42
C ALA A 514 -23.18 -1.80 43.76
N GLY A 515 -24.17 -1.93 42.88
CA GLY A 515 -25.51 -1.35 43.04
C GLY A 515 -26.00 -0.46 41.89
N ASN A 516 -25.14 -0.06 40.95
CA ASN A 516 -25.60 0.67 39.75
C ASN A 516 -25.90 -0.32 38.62
N GLU A 517 -27.18 -0.62 38.40
CA GLU A 517 -27.68 -1.36 37.24
C GLU A 517 -27.50 -0.52 35.97
N GLN A 518 -26.31 -0.56 35.37
CA GLN A 518 -26.16 -0.08 33.99
C GLN A 518 -26.64 -1.16 33.02
N ALA A 519 -27.28 -0.69 31.94
CA ALA A 519 -27.86 -1.53 30.89
C ALA A 519 -26.90 -2.65 30.45
N PRO A 520 -27.43 -3.86 30.17
CA PRO A 520 -26.61 -5.00 29.78
C PRO A 520 -25.68 -4.67 28.62
N ILE A 521 -24.49 -5.29 28.60
CA ILE A 521 -23.53 -5.12 27.51
C ILE A 521 -24.24 -5.51 26.21
N LYS A 522 -24.43 -4.52 25.34
CA LYS A 522 -25.19 -4.71 24.10
C LYS A 522 -24.65 -5.88 23.30
N THR A 523 -25.54 -6.75 22.85
CA THR A 523 -25.19 -7.92 22.03
C THR A 523 -24.63 -7.47 20.66
N ARG A 524 -23.90 -8.36 19.97
CA ARG A 524 -23.39 -8.09 18.60
C ARG A 524 -24.53 -7.69 17.64
N ARG A 525 -25.72 -8.28 17.83
CA ARG A 525 -26.94 -7.97 17.07
C ARG A 525 -27.45 -6.56 17.38
N GLU A 526 -27.55 -6.18 18.64
CA GLU A 526 -27.98 -4.83 19.05
C GLU A 526 -27.03 -3.74 18.54
N ARG A 527 -25.71 -3.96 18.61
CA ARG A 527 -24.73 -3.01 18.06
C ARG A 527 -24.86 -2.85 16.56
N LYS A 528 -25.12 -3.94 15.83
CA LYS A 528 -25.35 -3.89 14.37
C LYS A 528 -26.63 -3.11 14.06
N GLN A 529 -27.70 -3.36 14.83
CA GLN A 529 -28.96 -2.65 14.68
C GLN A 529 -28.81 -1.15 14.98
N GLU A 530 -28.08 -0.78 16.04
CA GLU A 530 -27.81 0.62 16.38
C GLU A 530 -27.01 1.36 15.30
N LYS A 531 -25.99 0.72 14.71
CA LYS A 531 -25.26 1.28 13.55
C LYS A 531 -26.23 1.57 12.41
N LEU A 532 -27.08 0.60 12.05
CA LEU A 532 -28.08 0.74 11.00
C LEU A 532 -29.09 1.86 11.33
N SER A 533 -29.65 1.87 12.53
CA SER A 533 -30.58 2.91 12.97
C SER A 533 -29.95 4.30 12.97
N SER A 534 -28.66 4.41 13.30
CA SER A 534 -27.94 5.69 13.24
C SER A 534 -27.81 6.20 11.80
N LEU A 535 -27.52 5.32 10.84
CA LEU A 535 -27.46 5.67 9.42
C LEU A 535 -28.84 6.02 8.86
N GLN A 536 -29.88 5.27 9.25
CA GLN A 536 -31.26 5.57 8.84
C GLN A 536 -31.69 6.97 9.30
N ARG A 537 -31.39 7.34 10.55
CA ARG A 537 -31.64 8.72 11.03
C ARG A 537 -30.81 9.76 10.29
N TRP A 538 -29.60 9.41 9.91
CA TRP A 538 -28.69 10.32 9.21
C TRP A 538 -29.14 10.57 7.76
N VAL A 539 -29.66 9.55 7.06
CA VAL A 539 -30.25 9.65 5.71
C VAL A 539 -31.63 10.34 5.73
N GLY A 540 -32.37 10.25 6.84
CA GLY A 540 -33.75 10.72 6.94
C GLY A 540 -34.77 9.66 6.45
N ASP A 541 -36.04 9.81 6.85
CA ASP A 541 -37.15 8.98 6.35
C ASP A 541 -37.54 9.44 4.92
N GLU A 542 -36.73 9.09 3.93
CA GLU A 542 -37.24 8.85 2.57
C GLU A 542 -37.47 7.33 2.49
N GLY A 543 -38.71 6.84 2.55
CA GLY A 543 -39.71 7.06 1.53
C GLY A 543 -39.67 5.88 0.57
N GLU A 544 -40.31 4.77 0.96
CA GLU A 544 -40.82 3.80 0.01
C GLU A 544 -41.77 4.55 -0.95
N THR A 545 -41.28 5.07 -2.07
CA THR A 545 -42.07 5.37 -3.29
C THR A 545 -41.16 5.91 -4.39
N GLY A 546 -40.83 5.03 -5.34
CA GLY A 546 -40.07 5.41 -6.53
C GLY A 546 -39.61 4.20 -7.35
N ASN A 547 -40.57 3.41 -7.85
CA ASN A 547 -40.32 2.40 -8.89
C ASN A 547 -39.56 3.04 -10.06
N GLY A 548 -38.39 2.48 -10.42
CA GLY A 548 -37.79 2.81 -11.70
C GLY A 548 -36.27 2.75 -11.82
N VAL A 549 -35.55 1.86 -11.13
CA VAL A 549 -34.26 1.35 -11.64
C VAL A 549 -34.19 -0.13 -11.28
N THR A 550 -33.90 -0.95 -12.28
CA THR A 550 -33.89 -2.40 -12.27
C THR A 550 -33.21 -3.01 -11.06
N ASP A 551 -33.95 -3.90 -10.42
CA ASP A 551 -33.53 -4.83 -9.39
C ASP A 551 -32.44 -5.76 -9.94
N THR A 552 -31.18 -5.38 -9.72
CA THR A 552 -30.05 -6.31 -9.68
C THR A 552 -29.28 -6.03 -8.40
N ALA A 553 -29.82 -6.48 -7.27
CA ALA A 553 -29.00 -6.77 -6.11
C ALA A 553 -27.93 -7.81 -6.54
N PRO A 554 -26.63 -7.51 -6.49
CA PRO A 554 -25.65 -8.57 -6.58
C PRO A 554 -25.82 -9.37 -5.29
N THR A 555 -26.23 -10.63 -5.47
CA THR A 555 -26.18 -11.62 -4.41
C THR A 555 -24.74 -11.67 -3.92
N LEU A 556 -24.48 -11.05 -2.77
CA LEU A 556 -23.26 -11.29 -2.00
C LEU A 556 -23.26 -12.78 -1.68
N THR A 557 -22.61 -13.57 -2.54
CA THR A 557 -22.25 -14.93 -2.21
C THR A 557 -21.49 -14.84 -0.90
N ALA A 558 -22.10 -15.43 0.12
CA ALA A 558 -21.49 -15.58 1.42
C ALA A 558 -20.17 -16.33 1.26
N LEU A 559 -19.07 -15.59 1.14
CA LEU A 559 -17.79 -16.07 1.63
C LEU A 559 -17.94 -16.06 3.14
N THR A 560 -18.32 -17.22 3.68
CA THR A 560 -18.02 -17.63 5.04
C THR A 560 -16.56 -17.29 5.31
N ILE A 561 -16.35 -16.13 5.95
CA ILE A 561 -15.15 -15.90 6.71
C ILE A 561 -15.37 -16.72 7.97
N ASP A 562 -14.75 -17.89 8.02
CA ASP A 562 -14.61 -18.65 9.25
C ASP A 562 -13.92 -17.74 10.27
N ASP A 563 -14.72 -17.23 11.19
CA ASP A 563 -14.28 -16.72 12.49
C ASP A 563 -13.77 -17.94 13.27
N ASP A 564 -12.54 -18.39 13.00
CA ASP A 564 -11.83 -19.30 13.91
C ASP A 564 -10.36 -18.94 14.11
N VAL A 565 -10.03 -18.96 15.39
CA VAL A 565 -8.79 -18.58 16.07
C VAL A 565 -7.61 -19.47 15.67
N GLN A 566 -6.45 -18.87 15.37
CA GLN A 566 -5.13 -19.32 15.86
C GLN A 566 -4.22 -18.08 15.97
N GLU A 567 -3.88 -17.55 17.15
CA GLU A 567 -2.87 -18.11 18.06
C GLU A 567 -1.67 -18.71 17.31
N ALA A 568 -0.72 -17.87 16.90
CA ALA A 568 0.65 -18.32 16.69
C ALA A 568 1.44 -18.07 17.98
N LYS A 569 1.65 -19.15 18.72
CA LYS A 569 2.74 -19.29 19.68
C LYS A 569 4.07 -19.20 18.91
N THR A 570 5.06 -18.58 19.57
CA THR A 570 6.50 -18.46 19.25
C THR A 570 6.89 -17.48 18.17
#